data_AF-A0A251SNC3-F1
#
_entry.id   AF-A0A251SNC3-F1
#
_cell.length_a   1.000
_cell.length_b   1.000
_cell.length_c   1.000
_cell.angle_alpha   90.00
_cell.angle_beta   90.00
_cell.angle_gamma   90.00
#
_symmetry.space_group_name_H-M   'P 1'
#
loop_
_entity.id
_entity.type
_entity.pdbx_description
1 polymer ?
#
loop_
_entity_poly.entity_id
_entity_poly.type
_entity_poly.pdbx_seq_one_letter_code
_entity_poly.pdbx_strand_id
1 'polypeptide(L)'
;MGTEATVAAVVAGDESDHPTSAFKLVGFKNFIRTNPMSDKFTVKNFHHIEFWCSDATNTARRFSWGLGMPIIFKSDLSTGNSTHASYLLRSGHLNFLFTAPYSPSISPTTTTASIPTFSHSASRHFTATHGLAVRAIAVEVEDAETAFAVSVANGAKPSSPPVTLGHNDVVLSEVKLYGDVVLRYVSYKNNTNNNNNNDNDNYIFLPGFEAMDKTSSFQELDYGIRRLDHAVGNVPELAPAVDYVKSFTGFHEFAEFTAEDVGTSESGLNSVVLACNSEMVLIPMNEPVYGTKRKSQIQTYLEHNEGAGVQHLALASEDIFRTLREMRKRSGVGGFEFMPSPPPTYYRNLKSRAGDVLSDEQIKECEELGILVDRDDQGTLLQIFTKPVGDRPTIFIEIIQRVGCMVKDDEGKVQQKAGCGGFGKGNFSELFKSIEEYEKTLEARSTTAAA
;
A
#
# COMPACT_ATOMS: atom_id res chain seq x y z
N MET A 1 -68.91 36.79 -33.11
CA MET A 1 -69.05 35.39 -33.56
C MET A 1 -67.66 34.83 -33.72
N GLY A 2 -67.37 33.67 -33.14
CA GLY A 2 -66.10 32.96 -33.34
C GLY A 2 -65.30 32.74 -32.06
N THR A 3 -65.48 31.55 -31.49
CA THR A 3 -64.77 30.91 -30.38
C THR A 3 -63.43 30.28 -30.83
N GLU A 4 -62.60 29.92 -29.84
CA GLU A 4 -61.55 28.85 -29.88
C GLU A 4 -60.29 29.10 -30.74
N ALA A 5 -59.09 28.59 -30.44
CA ALA A 5 -58.56 27.79 -29.33
C ALA A 5 -57.02 27.93 -29.36
N THR A 6 -56.38 28.00 -28.20
CA THR A 6 -54.92 27.83 -28.05
C THR A 6 -54.58 26.34 -28.05
N VAL A 7 -53.86 25.90 -29.08
CA VAL A 7 -53.37 24.51 -29.21
C VAL A 7 -52.02 24.39 -28.50
N ALA A 8 -51.97 23.44 -27.57
CA ALA A 8 -50.78 22.99 -26.85
C ALA A 8 -49.79 22.26 -27.78
N ALA A 9 -48.50 22.56 -27.64
CA ALA A 9 -47.42 21.74 -28.18
C ALA A 9 -46.83 20.90 -27.05
N VAL A 10 -46.93 19.59 -27.22
CA VAL A 10 -46.41 18.53 -26.34
C VAL A 10 -44.88 18.52 -26.47
N VAL A 11 -44.16 18.78 -25.38
CA VAL A 11 -42.72 18.45 -25.27
C VAL A 11 -42.66 17.09 -24.59
N ALA A 12 -42.33 16.06 -25.37
CA ALA A 12 -42.06 14.74 -24.87
C ALA A 12 -40.79 14.79 -24.02
N GLY A 13 -40.93 14.40 -22.76
CA GLY A 13 -39.81 14.16 -21.85
C GLY A 13 -39.08 12.88 -22.25
N ASP A 14 -37.75 12.95 -22.18
CA ASP A 14 -36.89 11.79 -22.12
C ASP A 14 -35.94 12.02 -20.95
N GLU A 15 -36.46 11.81 -19.74
CA GLU A 15 -35.65 11.62 -18.53
C GLU A 15 -35.21 10.15 -18.53
N SER A 16 -34.03 9.88 -19.10
CA SER A 16 -33.32 8.63 -18.85
C SER A 16 -32.77 8.68 -17.41
N ASP A 17 -33.60 8.20 -16.49
CA ASP A 17 -33.27 8.00 -15.08
C ASP A 17 -32.24 6.86 -14.95
N HIS A 18 -30.97 7.20 -15.09
CA HIS A 18 -29.88 6.33 -14.65
C HIS A 18 -29.78 6.46 -13.13
N PRO A 19 -30.00 5.38 -12.34
CA PRO A 19 -29.77 5.46 -10.91
C PRO A 19 -28.27 5.54 -10.69
N THR A 20 -27.74 6.75 -10.56
CA THR A 20 -26.48 6.96 -9.86
C THR A 20 -26.73 6.52 -8.42
N SER A 21 -26.36 5.29 -8.06
CA SER A 21 -26.35 4.91 -6.65
C SER A 21 -25.39 5.86 -5.97
N ALA A 22 -25.92 6.84 -5.23
CA ALA A 22 -25.11 7.82 -4.53
C ALA A 22 -24.18 7.06 -3.59
N PHE A 23 -22.87 7.14 -3.85
CA PHE A 23 -21.84 6.61 -2.96
C PHE A 23 -22.09 7.19 -1.56
N LYS A 24 -22.48 6.35 -0.62
CA LYS A 24 -22.83 6.75 0.74
C LYS A 24 -22.22 5.76 1.71
N LEU A 25 -21.28 6.27 2.49
CA LEU A 25 -20.73 5.53 3.63
C LEU A 25 -21.83 5.33 4.67
N VAL A 26 -21.96 4.10 5.16
CA VAL A 26 -22.91 3.69 6.19
C VAL A 26 -22.24 3.45 7.55
N GLY A 27 -20.91 3.45 7.58
CA GLY A 27 -20.08 3.19 8.74
C GLY A 27 -19.89 1.70 9.01
N PHE A 28 -18.78 1.35 9.65
CA PHE A 28 -18.33 -0.02 9.89
C PHE A 28 -19.41 -0.92 10.52
N LYS A 29 -20.22 -0.38 11.44
CA LYS A 29 -21.27 -1.16 12.11
C LYS A 29 -22.43 -1.55 11.19
N ASN A 30 -22.73 -0.72 10.19
CA ASN A 30 -23.84 -0.94 9.27
C ASN A 30 -23.38 -1.52 7.93
N PHE A 31 -22.06 -1.60 7.72
CA PHE A 31 -21.48 -2.17 6.53
C PHE A 31 -21.68 -3.69 6.50
N ILE A 32 -22.39 -4.17 5.48
CA ILE A 32 -22.57 -5.60 5.23
C ILE A 32 -21.62 -5.99 4.11
N ARG A 33 -20.51 -6.64 4.48
CA ARG A 33 -19.54 -7.14 3.51
C ARG A 33 -20.15 -8.22 2.64
N THR A 34 -20.08 -8.03 1.33
CA THR A 34 -20.38 -9.03 0.31
C THR A 34 -19.22 -9.14 -0.65
N ASN A 35 -18.75 -10.35 -0.94
CA ASN A 35 -17.78 -10.60 -2.02
C ASN A 35 -18.53 -11.13 -3.25
N PRO A 36 -18.82 -10.27 -4.25
CA PRO A 36 -19.56 -10.65 -5.45
C PRO A 36 -18.71 -11.40 -6.48
N MET A 37 -17.41 -11.59 -6.21
CA MET A 37 -16.45 -12.18 -7.15
C MET A 37 -16.39 -11.45 -8.50
N SER A 38 -16.35 -10.11 -8.46
CA SER A 38 -16.54 -9.23 -9.61
C SER A 38 -15.27 -8.75 -10.33
N ASP A 39 -14.07 -9.24 -9.97
CA ASP A 39 -12.83 -8.89 -10.68
C ASP A 39 -13.01 -9.04 -12.19
N LYS A 40 -12.64 -8.00 -12.95
CA LYS A 40 -12.75 -7.99 -14.42
C LYS A 40 -11.62 -8.76 -15.10
N PHE A 41 -10.56 -9.06 -14.38
CA PHE A 41 -9.41 -9.87 -14.80
C PHE A 41 -8.84 -10.58 -13.57
N THR A 42 -8.24 -11.75 -13.75
CA THR A 42 -7.72 -12.55 -12.64
C THR A 42 -6.50 -11.89 -12.00
N VAL A 43 -6.64 -11.52 -10.72
CA VAL A 43 -5.56 -11.02 -9.87
C VAL A 43 -5.09 -12.13 -8.93
N LYS A 44 -3.77 -12.33 -8.84
CA LYS A 44 -3.17 -13.34 -7.96
C LYS A 44 -2.83 -12.73 -6.61
N ASN A 45 -1.79 -11.89 -6.58
CA ASN A 45 -1.24 -11.32 -5.34
C ASN A 45 -0.52 -10.00 -5.62
N PHE A 46 -0.15 -9.29 -4.56
CA PHE A 46 0.87 -8.25 -4.67
C PHE A 46 2.18 -8.84 -5.21
N HIS A 47 2.78 -8.19 -6.20
CA HIS A 47 4.03 -8.61 -6.79
C HIS A 47 5.23 -7.83 -6.21
N HIS A 48 5.17 -6.50 -6.26
CA HIS A 48 6.21 -5.62 -5.71
C HIS A 48 5.68 -4.20 -5.51
N ILE A 49 6.40 -3.41 -4.72
CA ILE A 49 6.22 -1.96 -4.62
C ILE A 49 7.47 -1.28 -5.16
N GLU A 50 7.31 -0.36 -6.11
CA GLU A 50 8.41 0.46 -6.61
C GLU A 50 8.36 1.86 -5.99
N PHE A 51 9.46 2.25 -5.37
CA PHE A 51 9.74 3.61 -4.93
C PHE A 51 10.59 4.31 -5.98
N TRP A 52 10.18 5.51 -6.37
CA TRP A 52 11.08 6.43 -7.04
C TRP A 52 11.77 7.30 -6.00
N CYS A 53 13.08 7.44 -6.15
CA CYS A 53 13.94 8.07 -5.16
C CYS A 53 15.07 8.85 -5.83
N SER A 54 15.62 9.82 -5.12
CA SER A 54 16.74 10.64 -5.63
C SER A 54 18.05 9.85 -5.70
N ASP A 55 18.23 8.88 -4.80
CA ASP A 55 19.37 7.96 -4.78
C ASP A 55 18.91 6.56 -4.32
N ALA A 56 18.94 5.60 -5.26
CA ALA A 56 18.46 4.25 -5.01
C ALA A 56 19.36 3.48 -4.05
N THR A 57 20.67 3.72 -4.08
CA THR A 57 21.66 3.00 -3.26
C THR A 57 21.45 3.25 -1.77
N ASN A 58 21.39 4.53 -1.35
CA ASN A 58 21.21 4.92 0.03
C ASN A 58 19.83 4.49 0.54
N THR A 59 18.79 4.71 -0.27
CA THR A 59 17.42 4.34 0.11
C THR A 59 17.29 2.83 0.28
N ALA A 60 17.74 2.04 -0.70
CA ALA A 60 17.73 0.58 -0.63
C ALA A 60 18.52 0.05 0.57
N ARG A 61 19.73 0.58 0.84
CA ARG A 61 20.54 0.15 1.99
C ARG A 61 19.89 0.47 3.33
N ARG A 62 19.28 1.67 3.45
CA ARG A 62 18.54 2.06 4.66
C ARG A 62 17.35 1.14 4.90
N PHE A 63 16.53 0.87 3.88
CA PHE A 63 15.40 -0.05 3.99
C PHE A 63 15.86 -1.49 4.27
N SER A 64 16.96 -1.91 3.65
CA SER A 64 17.52 -3.24 3.84
C SER A 64 17.95 -3.47 5.29
N TRP A 65 18.69 -2.53 5.86
CA TRP A 65 19.11 -2.56 7.26
C TRP A 65 17.95 -2.35 8.24
N GLY A 66 17.07 -1.39 7.94
CA GLY A 66 15.97 -1.01 8.84
C GLY A 66 14.85 -2.05 8.93
N LEU A 67 14.57 -2.77 7.84
CA LEU A 67 13.51 -3.79 7.77
C LEU A 67 14.06 -5.22 7.80
N GLY A 68 15.37 -5.40 7.69
CA GLY A 68 15.97 -6.73 7.61
C GLY A 68 15.62 -7.44 6.30
N MET A 69 15.65 -6.70 5.20
CA MET A 69 15.34 -7.22 3.86
C MET A 69 16.61 -7.17 3.00
N PRO A 70 17.25 -8.29 2.63
CA PRO A 70 18.44 -8.28 1.82
C PRO A 70 18.15 -7.74 0.42
N ILE A 71 19.12 -7.02 -0.15
CA ILE A 71 19.08 -6.63 -1.57
C ILE A 71 19.46 -7.87 -2.37
N ILE A 72 18.55 -8.39 -3.19
CA ILE A 72 18.73 -9.68 -3.87
C ILE A 72 18.92 -9.55 -5.39
N PHE A 73 18.40 -8.48 -5.99
CA PHE A 73 18.57 -8.20 -7.42
C PHE A 73 18.92 -6.74 -7.65
N LYS A 74 19.63 -6.47 -8.75
CA LYS A 74 19.94 -5.13 -9.23
C LYS A 74 19.76 -5.03 -10.75
N SER A 75 19.51 -3.83 -11.21
CA SER A 75 19.67 -3.43 -12.61
C SER A 75 20.27 -2.04 -12.61
N ASP A 76 21.55 -1.93 -12.95
CA ASP A 76 22.31 -0.69 -12.88
C ASP A 76 23.43 -0.70 -13.94
N LEU A 77 24.38 0.26 -13.88
CA LEU A 77 25.47 0.32 -14.85
C LEU A 77 26.28 -0.98 -14.95
N SER A 78 26.43 -1.71 -13.85
CA SER A 78 27.18 -2.97 -13.84
C SER A 78 26.47 -4.11 -14.57
N THR A 79 25.15 -4.00 -14.75
CA THR A 79 24.31 -4.95 -15.49
C THR A 79 23.97 -4.43 -16.90
N GLY A 80 24.65 -3.37 -17.36
CA GLY A 80 24.42 -2.74 -18.66
C GLY A 80 23.25 -1.75 -18.72
N ASN A 81 22.56 -1.47 -17.61
CA ASN A 81 21.49 -0.46 -17.56
C ASN A 81 22.09 0.93 -17.28
N SER A 82 22.16 1.75 -18.33
CA SER A 82 22.64 3.13 -18.27
C SER A 82 21.51 4.17 -18.14
N THR A 83 20.27 3.72 -17.97
CA THR A 83 19.08 4.59 -17.87
C THR A 83 18.74 4.85 -16.40
N HIS A 84 18.72 3.81 -15.57
CA HIS A 84 18.39 3.91 -14.15
C HIS A 84 19.18 2.90 -13.32
N ALA A 85 19.30 3.19 -12.03
CA ALA A 85 19.75 2.23 -11.03
C ALA A 85 18.51 1.73 -10.27
N SER A 86 18.33 0.42 -10.23
CA SER A 86 17.22 -0.25 -9.56
C SER A 86 17.74 -1.35 -8.63
N TYR A 87 17.34 -1.33 -7.37
CA TYR A 87 17.72 -2.34 -6.36
C TYR A 87 16.47 -2.98 -5.75
N LEU A 88 16.39 -4.31 -5.80
CA LEU A 88 15.27 -5.07 -5.24
C LEU A 88 15.65 -5.69 -3.90
N LEU A 89 14.87 -5.34 -2.87
CA LEU A 89 14.90 -5.97 -1.56
C LEU A 89 13.80 -7.04 -1.48
N ARG A 90 14.10 -8.16 -0.82
CA ARG A 90 13.11 -9.21 -0.58
C ARG A 90 13.16 -9.74 0.84
N SER A 91 11.99 -10.03 1.41
CA SER A 91 11.84 -10.84 2.63
C SER A 91 10.55 -11.64 2.53
N GLY A 92 10.66 -12.97 2.50
CA GLY A 92 9.58 -13.85 2.04
C GLY A 92 9.10 -13.49 0.63
N HIS A 93 7.80 -13.22 0.50
CA HIS A 93 7.14 -12.77 -0.72
C HIS A 93 7.07 -11.23 -0.86
N LEU A 94 7.51 -10.46 0.15
CA LEU A 94 7.56 -9.00 0.05
C LEU A 94 8.72 -8.56 -0.84
N ASN A 95 8.43 -7.73 -1.84
CA ASN A 95 9.40 -7.17 -2.76
C ASN A 95 9.33 -5.63 -2.78
N PHE A 96 10.41 -4.96 -2.42
CA PHE A 96 10.56 -3.50 -2.58
C PHE A 96 11.64 -3.19 -3.60
N LEU A 97 11.27 -2.39 -4.60
CA LEU A 97 12.14 -1.93 -5.67
C LEU A 97 12.43 -0.44 -5.48
N PHE A 98 13.70 -0.05 -5.46
CA PHE A 98 14.11 1.35 -5.36
C PHE A 98 14.80 1.75 -6.64
N THR A 99 14.25 2.75 -7.33
CA THR A 99 14.71 3.17 -8.64
C THR A 99 15.06 4.66 -8.66
N ALA A 100 16.23 4.99 -9.22
CA ALA A 100 16.71 6.35 -9.39
C ALA A 100 17.25 6.57 -10.81
N PRO A 101 17.03 7.75 -11.42
CA PRO A 101 17.53 8.08 -12.76
C PRO A 101 19.05 8.31 -12.73
N TYR A 102 19.75 7.82 -13.75
CA TYR A 102 21.07 8.35 -14.06
C TYR A 102 20.98 9.73 -14.76
N SER A 103 22.12 10.26 -15.19
CA SER A 103 22.14 11.39 -16.11
C SER A 103 21.59 10.95 -17.47
N PRO A 104 20.63 11.67 -18.07
CA PRO A 104 20.17 11.35 -19.43
C PRO A 104 21.30 11.33 -20.47
N SER A 105 22.39 12.06 -20.22
CA SER A 105 23.56 12.16 -21.11
C SER A 105 24.33 10.86 -21.30
N ILE A 106 24.17 9.87 -20.42
CA ILE A 106 24.86 8.57 -20.52
C ILE A 106 23.96 7.47 -21.09
N SER A 107 22.66 7.75 -21.28
CA SER A 107 21.73 6.80 -21.87
C SER A 107 21.87 6.82 -23.39
N PRO A 108 22.10 5.68 -24.05
CA PRO A 108 22.21 5.60 -25.50
C PRO A 108 20.85 5.86 -26.19
N THR A 109 20.87 6.04 -27.51
CA THR A 109 19.65 6.28 -28.31
C THR A 109 18.67 5.12 -28.26
N THR A 110 19.15 3.89 -28.07
CA THR A 110 18.35 2.69 -27.80
C THR A 110 18.26 2.45 -26.30
N THR A 111 17.06 2.35 -25.74
CA THR A 111 16.88 2.18 -24.28
C THR A 111 17.57 0.94 -23.73
N THR A 112 18.26 1.10 -22.60
CA THR A 112 18.88 0.03 -21.80
C THR A 112 18.09 -0.25 -20.52
N ALA A 113 16.91 0.36 -20.37
CA ALA A 113 16.09 0.23 -19.18
C ALA A 113 15.52 -1.18 -19.05
N SER A 114 15.75 -1.83 -17.91
CA SER A 114 15.09 -3.11 -17.55
C SER A 114 13.60 -2.93 -17.23
N ILE A 115 13.22 -1.74 -16.74
CA ILE A 115 11.83 -1.33 -16.56
C ILE A 115 11.47 -0.42 -17.74
N PRO A 116 10.70 -0.89 -18.73
CA PRO A 116 10.46 -0.17 -19.99
C PRO A 116 9.61 1.09 -19.81
N THR A 117 8.91 1.20 -18.67
CA THR A 117 8.02 2.33 -18.35
C THR A 117 8.76 3.49 -17.68
N PHE A 118 10.06 3.33 -17.38
CA PHE A 118 10.86 4.34 -16.73
C PHE A 118 11.06 5.58 -17.62
N SER A 119 10.91 6.77 -17.03
CA SER A 119 11.17 8.04 -17.70
C SER A 119 12.00 8.96 -16.80
N HIS A 120 13.13 9.45 -17.33
CA HIS A 120 14.03 10.35 -16.59
C HIS A 120 13.32 11.62 -16.12
N SER A 121 12.54 12.26 -17.00
CA SER A 121 11.85 13.50 -16.67
C SER A 121 10.74 13.26 -15.65
N ALA A 122 9.96 12.20 -15.82
CA ALA A 122 8.91 11.82 -14.88
C ALA A 122 9.49 11.48 -13.50
N SER A 123 10.57 10.71 -13.46
CA SER A 123 11.21 10.30 -12.20
C SER A 123 11.78 11.49 -11.43
N ARG A 124 12.49 12.41 -12.11
CA ARG A 124 13.02 13.64 -11.48
C ARG A 124 11.91 14.58 -11.03
N HIS A 125 10.84 14.70 -11.81
CA HIS A 125 9.70 15.52 -11.44
C HIS A 125 9.01 14.92 -10.20
N PHE A 126 8.71 13.63 -10.22
CA PHE A 126 8.09 12.91 -9.11
C PHE A 126 8.87 13.03 -7.80
N THR A 127 10.19 12.84 -7.83
CA THR A 127 11.01 12.94 -6.61
C THR A 127 11.14 14.38 -6.10
N ALA A 128 11.10 15.39 -6.99
CA ALA A 128 11.04 16.79 -6.59
C ALA A 128 9.70 17.14 -5.94
N THR A 129 8.59 16.68 -6.52
CA THR A 129 7.23 16.93 -6.05
C THR A 129 6.92 16.21 -4.74
N HIS A 130 7.28 14.93 -4.61
CA HIS A 130 6.84 14.10 -3.48
C HIS A 130 7.94 13.74 -2.47
N GLY A 131 9.22 13.89 -2.84
CA GLY A 131 10.34 13.30 -2.09
C GLY A 131 10.47 11.79 -2.32
N LEU A 132 10.76 11.03 -1.26
CA LEU A 132 10.70 9.56 -1.30
C LEU A 132 9.23 9.11 -1.27
N ALA A 133 8.75 8.50 -2.35
CA ALA A 133 7.37 8.03 -2.44
C ALA A 133 7.23 6.79 -3.34
N VAL A 134 6.11 6.07 -3.18
CA VAL A 134 5.76 4.91 -4.01
C VAL A 134 5.25 5.40 -5.36
N ARG A 135 5.90 4.94 -6.44
CA ARG A 135 5.47 5.18 -7.81
C ARG A 135 4.51 4.11 -8.30
N ALA A 136 4.81 2.84 -8.04
CA ALA A 136 4.02 1.72 -8.57
C ALA A 136 3.62 0.75 -7.46
N ILE A 137 2.34 0.43 -7.42
CA ILE A 137 1.82 -0.76 -6.74
C ILE A 137 1.69 -1.83 -7.82
N ALA A 138 2.51 -2.87 -7.77
CA ALA A 138 2.47 -3.94 -8.77
C ALA A 138 1.70 -5.15 -8.24
N VAL A 139 0.80 -5.66 -9.06
CA VAL A 139 0.04 -6.89 -8.82
C VAL A 139 0.36 -7.91 -9.90
N GLU A 140 0.50 -9.16 -9.49
CA GLU A 140 0.59 -10.27 -10.43
C GLU A 140 -0.82 -10.61 -10.92
N VAL A 141 -0.96 -10.70 -12.23
CA VAL A 141 -2.21 -11.06 -12.90
C VAL A 141 -1.98 -12.26 -13.80
N GLU A 142 -3.06 -12.92 -14.21
CA GLU A 142 -2.95 -14.04 -15.16
C GLU A 142 -2.38 -13.58 -16.51
N ASP A 143 -2.86 -12.44 -17.01
CA ASP A 143 -2.37 -11.83 -18.25
C ASP A 143 -2.41 -10.29 -18.17
N ALA A 144 -1.24 -9.66 -18.19
CA ALA A 144 -1.08 -8.21 -18.10
C ALA A 144 -1.52 -7.46 -19.37
N GLU A 145 -1.60 -8.12 -20.53
CA GLU A 145 -2.17 -7.54 -21.74
C GLU A 145 -3.69 -7.46 -21.63
N THR A 146 -4.32 -8.58 -21.26
CA THR A 146 -5.76 -8.64 -20.99
C THR A 146 -6.17 -7.69 -19.85
N ALA A 147 -5.45 -7.69 -18.73
CA ALA A 147 -5.73 -6.80 -17.60
C ALA A 147 -5.70 -5.32 -18.02
N PHE A 148 -4.70 -4.91 -18.81
CA PHE A 148 -4.63 -3.54 -19.33
C PHE A 148 -5.80 -3.20 -20.25
N ALA A 149 -6.08 -4.05 -21.24
CA ALA A 149 -7.14 -3.81 -22.21
C ALA A 149 -8.52 -3.69 -21.54
N VAL A 150 -8.81 -4.61 -20.61
CA VAL A 150 -10.05 -4.61 -19.83
C VAL A 150 -10.13 -3.37 -18.94
N SER A 151 -9.06 -3.01 -18.23
CA SER A 151 -9.04 -1.80 -17.40
C SER A 151 -9.32 -0.54 -18.21
N VAL A 152 -8.64 -0.35 -19.33
CA VAL A 152 -8.83 0.83 -20.19
C VAL A 152 -10.25 0.87 -20.77
N ALA A 153 -10.78 -0.28 -21.21
CA ALA A 153 -12.17 -0.39 -21.69
C ALA A 153 -13.21 -0.04 -20.61
N ASN A 154 -12.84 -0.14 -19.33
CA ASN A 154 -13.70 0.19 -18.18
C ASN A 154 -13.27 1.50 -17.48
N GLY A 155 -12.59 2.39 -18.21
CA GLY A 155 -12.35 3.78 -17.79
C GLY A 155 -10.98 4.05 -17.17
N ALA A 156 -10.11 3.05 -17.01
CA ALA A 156 -8.75 3.29 -16.52
C ALA A 156 -7.97 4.21 -17.47
N LYS A 157 -7.29 5.20 -16.91
CA LYS A 157 -6.40 6.07 -17.68
C LYS A 157 -5.09 5.31 -17.95
N PRO A 158 -4.71 5.05 -19.21
CA PRO A 158 -3.48 4.33 -19.51
C PRO A 158 -2.25 5.14 -19.05
N SER A 159 -1.26 4.45 -18.49
CA SER A 159 0.07 5.01 -18.15
C SER A 159 1.14 4.45 -19.08
N SER A 160 1.18 3.13 -19.25
CA SER A 160 2.07 2.45 -20.19
C SER A 160 1.39 1.23 -20.80
N PRO A 161 1.38 1.09 -22.15
CA PRO A 161 0.80 -0.08 -22.80
C PRO A 161 1.57 -1.36 -22.46
N PRO A 162 1.01 -2.55 -22.72
CA PRO A 162 1.69 -3.82 -22.50
C PRO A 162 3.02 -3.91 -23.25
N VAL A 163 4.09 -4.19 -22.52
CA VAL A 163 5.43 -4.44 -23.04
C VAL A 163 5.85 -5.84 -22.63
N THR A 164 6.26 -6.64 -23.62
CA THR A 164 6.83 -7.96 -23.39
C THR A 164 8.34 -7.84 -23.14
N LEU A 165 8.83 -8.48 -22.09
CA LEU A 165 10.21 -8.45 -21.61
C LEU A 165 10.86 -9.84 -21.72
N GLY A 166 12.18 -9.86 -21.90
CA GLY A 166 12.95 -11.10 -22.03
C GLY A 166 12.65 -11.88 -23.32
N HIS A 167 12.76 -13.20 -23.28
CA HIS A 167 12.44 -14.09 -24.41
C HIS A 167 10.93 -14.36 -24.54
N ASN A 168 10.12 -13.30 -24.39
CA ASN A 168 8.67 -13.35 -24.30
C ASN A 168 8.10 -14.00 -23.04
N ASP A 169 8.83 -13.95 -21.93
CA ASP A 169 8.43 -14.63 -20.70
C ASP A 169 7.59 -13.77 -19.76
N VAL A 170 7.74 -12.45 -19.81
CA VAL A 170 7.09 -11.52 -18.86
C VAL A 170 6.39 -10.39 -19.62
N VAL A 171 5.18 -10.04 -19.21
CA VAL A 171 4.46 -8.87 -19.74
C VAL A 171 4.21 -7.89 -18.59
N LEU A 172 4.46 -6.62 -18.86
CA LEU A 172 4.24 -5.52 -17.93
C LEU A 172 3.38 -4.44 -18.59
N SER A 173 2.39 -3.94 -17.88
CA SER A 173 1.55 -2.81 -18.30
C SER A 173 1.16 -1.95 -17.11
N GLU A 174 0.76 -0.69 -17.34
CA GLU A 174 0.44 0.25 -16.26
C GLU A 174 -0.78 1.11 -16.57
N VAL A 175 -1.64 1.28 -15.57
CA VAL A 175 -2.72 2.27 -15.56
C VAL A 175 -2.58 3.20 -14.37
N LYS A 176 -3.12 4.42 -14.46
CA LYS A 176 -3.11 5.36 -13.32
C LYS A 176 -4.06 4.87 -12.23
N LEU A 177 -3.58 4.86 -10.99
CA LEU A 177 -4.37 4.47 -9.81
C LEU A 177 -4.97 5.71 -9.12
N TYR A 178 -4.13 6.55 -8.52
CA TYR A 178 -4.49 7.85 -7.95
C TYR A 178 -3.27 8.77 -7.93
N GLY A 179 -3.46 10.07 -8.13
CA GLY A 179 -2.35 11.02 -8.27
C GLY A 179 -1.35 10.58 -9.33
N ASP A 180 -0.07 10.52 -8.96
CA ASP A 180 1.03 10.00 -9.78
C ASP A 180 1.40 8.54 -9.44
N VAL A 181 0.54 7.80 -8.72
CA VAL A 181 0.70 6.38 -8.46
C VAL A 181 0.09 5.56 -9.60
N VAL A 182 0.81 4.54 -10.05
CA VAL A 182 0.32 3.58 -11.06
C VAL A 182 0.00 2.23 -10.43
N LEU A 183 -1.03 1.58 -10.95
CA LEU A 183 -1.25 0.16 -10.76
C LEU A 183 -0.55 -0.56 -11.91
N ARG A 184 0.47 -1.34 -11.58
CA ARG A 184 1.26 -2.10 -12.55
C ARG A 184 0.78 -3.54 -12.57
N TYR A 185 0.48 -4.04 -13.77
CA TYR A 185 0.17 -5.44 -13.98
C TYR A 185 1.43 -6.18 -14.44
N VAL A 186 1.69 -7.33 -13.86
CA VAL A 186 2.79 -8.23 -14.26
C VAL A 186 2.22 -9.62 -14.48
N SER A 187 2.53 -10.25 -15.61
CA SER A 187 2.22 -11.65 -15.87
C SER A 187 3.41 -12.39 -16.45
N TYR A 188 3.46 -13.70 -16.20
CA TYR A 188 4.52 -14.60 -16.66
C TYR A 188 3.92 -15.65 -17.61
N LYS A 189 4.38 -15.72 -18.87
CA LYS A 189 3.82 -16.62 -19.90
C LYS A 189 4.23 -18.08 -19.71
N ASN A 190 5.42 -18.34 -19.17
CA ASN A 190 5.93 -19.68 -18.92
C ASN A 190 5.92 -19.99 -17.41
N ASN A 191 4.90 -20.70 -16.94
CA ASN A 191 4.77 -21.16 -15.55
C ASN A 191 5.70 -22.35 -15.23
N THR A 192 6.91 -22.38 -15.79
CA THR A 192 7.86 -23.50 -15.61
C THR A 192 8.57 -23.50 -14.26
N ASN A 193 8.36 -22.47 -13.42
CA ASN A 193 9.04 -22.35 -12.13
C ASN A 193 8.25 -22.87 -10.92
N ASN A 194 7.00 -23.32 -11.08
CA ASN A 194 6.15 -23.71 -9.94
C ASN A 194 6.10 -25.21 -9.62
N ASN A 195 6.88 -26.07 -10.29
CA ASN A 195 6.84 -27.52 -10.05
C ASN A 195 8.08 -28.12 -9.37
N ASN A 196 9.06 -27.32 -8.95
CA ASN A 196 10.20 -27.84 -8.19
C ASN A 196 10.17 -27.32 -6.74
N ASN A 197 9.79 -28.21 -5.82
CA ASN A 197 9.81 -28.07 -4.35
C ASN A 197 11.21 -27.84 -3.74
N ASN A 198 12.11 -27.14 -4.44
CA ASN A 198 13.40 -26.73 -3.91
C ASN A 198 13.40 -25.20 -3.76
N ASP A 199 13.02 -24.76 -2.56
CA ASP A 199 12.73 -23.38 -2.15
C ASP A 199 13.88 -22.35 -2.27
N ASN A 200 15.04 -22.68 -2.86
CA ASN A 200 16.25 -21.87 -2.66
C ASN A 200 16.94 -21.25 -3.88
N ASP A 201 16.55 -21.51 -5.15
CA ASP A 201 17.42 -21.08 -6.27
C ASP A 201 16.78 -20.51 -7.56
N ASN A 202 15.45 -20.24 -7.64
CA ASN A 202 14.84 -19.86 -8.93
C ASN A 202 13.92 -18.62 -8.97
N TYR A 203 14.01 -17.71 -8.00
CA TYR A 203 13.16 -16.51 -8.03
C TYR A 203 13.74 -15.38 -8.86
N ILE A 204 13.79 -15.56 -10.18
CA ILE A 204 14.00 -14.47 -11.15
C ILE A 204 12.96 -13.36 -10.88
N PHE A 205 13.40 -12.10 -10.81
CA PHE A 205 12.48 -10.96 -10.68
C PHE A 205 11.94 -10.57 -12.07
N LEU A 206 12.52 -9.57 -12.72
CA LEU A 206 12.17 -9.16 -14.09
C LEU A 206 13.39 -9.37 -15.00
N PRO A 207 13.17 -9.65 -16.31
CA PRO A 207 14.26 -9.68 -17.27
C PRO A 207 15.09 -8.38 -17.23
N GLY A 208 16.42 -8.50 -17.28
CA GLY A 208 17.35 -7.38 -17.16
C GLY A 208 17.74 -7.01 -15.72
N PHE A 209 17.30 -7.78 -14.73
CA PHE A 209 17.84 -7.77 -13.37
C PHE A 209 18.81 -8.93 -13.15
N GLU A 210 19.94 -8.64 -12.51
CA GLU A 210 20.95 -9.62 -12.13
C GLU A 210 20.97 -9.81 -10.62
N ALA A 211 21.31 -11.03 -10.18
CA ALA A 211 21.42 -11.34 -8.75
C ALA A 211 22.55 -10.52 -8.11
N MET A 212 22.31 -10.05 -6.88
CA MET A 212 23.33 -9.42 -6.08
C MET A 212 24.34 -10.46 -5.61
N ASP A 213 25.63 -10.13 -5.70
CA ASP A 213 26.67 -10.97 -5.13
C ASP A 213 26.51 -11.06 -3.59
N LYS A 214 26.90 -12.20 -3.01
CA LYS A 214 26.77 -12.47 -1.57
C LYS A 214 27.61 -11.56 -0.68
N THR A 215 28.62 -10.89 -1.25
CA THR A 215 29.55 -10.03 -0.53
C THR A 215 29.06 -8.58 -0.41
N SER A 216 28.22 -8.14 -1.36
CA SER A 216 27.71 -6.78 -1.50
C SER A 216 26.34 -6.59 -0.87
N SER A 217 25.68 -7.68 -0.49
CA SER A 217 24.42 -7.71 0.24
C SER A 217 24.55 -8.68 1.42
N PHE A 218 24.22 -8.25 2.64
CA PHE A 218 24.19 -9.14 3.79
C PHE A 218 22.93 -10.02 3.70
N GLN A 219 23.04 -11.12 2.93
CA GLN A 219 21.91 -11.98 2.56
C GLN A 219 21.25 -12.69 3.75
N GLU A 220 21.92 -12.74 4.91
CA GLU A 220 21.39 -13.32 6.15
C GLU A 220 20.41 -12.39 6.89
N LEU A 221 20.17 -11.17 6.40
CA LEU A 221 19.15 -10.30 6.97
C LEU A 221 17.77 -10.95 6.81
N ASP A 222 17.11 -11.22 7.92
CA ASP A 222 15.69 -11.53 7.94
C ASP A 222 15.14 -11.28 9.34
N TYR A 223 14.24 -10.30 9.48
CA TYR A 223 13.60 -10.00 10.76
C TYR A 223 12.24 -10.68 10.91
N GLY A 224 11.76 -11.40 9.89
CA GLY A 224 10.49 -12.13 9.93
C GLY A 224 9.35 -11.52 9.12
N ILE A 225 9.61 -10.47 8.33
CA ILE A 225 8.60 -9.89 7.42
C ILE A 225 8.38 -10.85 6.25
N ARG A 226 7.13 -11.05 5.80
CA ARG A 226 6.82 -12.09 4.81
C ARG A 226 6.06 -11.62 3.58
N ARG A 227 5.17 -10.64 3.71
CA ARG A 227 4.37 -10.17 2.58
C ARG A 227 3.84 -8.76 2.83
N LEU A 228 3.39 -8.11 1.75
CA LEU A 228 2.52 -6.95 1.86
C LEU A 228 1.12 -7.42 2.26
N ASP A 229 0.53 -6.77 3.25
CA ASP A 229 -0.86 -7.02 3.66
C ASP A 229 -1.82 -6.09 2.94
N HIS A 230 -1.52 -4.79 2.97
CA HIS A 230 -2.31 -3.79 2.27
C HIS A 230 -1.46 -2.55 1.98
N ALA A 231 -1.89 -1.78 0.97
CA ALA A 231 -1.25 -0.53 0.56
C ALA A 231 -2.29 0.59 0.51
N VAL A 232 -2.10 1.62 1.34
CA VAL A 232 -3.12 2.64 1.57
C VAL A 232 -2.83 3.91 0.80
N GLY A 233 -3.81 4.39 0.05
CA GLY A 233 -3.78 5.67 -0.65
C GLY A 233 -4.50 6.78 0.10
N ASN A 234 -3.97 8.01 0.06
CA ASN A 234 -4.70 9.20 0.45
C ASN A 234 -5.14 9.95 -0.81
N VAL A 235 -6.41 10.36 -0.83
CA VAL A 235 -7.04 11.09 -1.93
C VAL A 235 -7.80 12.30 -1.36
N PRO A 236 -8.00 13.38 -2.16
CA PRO A 236 -8.78 14.53 -1.70
C PRO A 236 -10.27 14.20 -1.52
N GLU A 237 -10.82 13.34 -2.37
CA GLU A 237 -12.22 12.91 -2.35
C GLU A 237 -12.29 11.39 -2.57
N LEU A 238 -12.96 10.69 -1.67
CA LEU A 238 -12.99 9.23 -1.60
C LEU A 238 -13.93 8.63 -2.65
N ALA A 239 -15.16 9.12 -2.74
CA ALA A 239 -16.18 8.62 -3.67
C ALA A 239 -15.69 8.51 -5.12
N PRO A 240 -15.19 9.59 -5.77
CA PRO A 240 -14.72 9.49 -7.15
C PRO A 240 -13.49 8.59 -7.32
N ALA A 241 -12.61 8.51 -6.31
CA ALA A 241 -11.43 7.64 -6.36
C ALA A 241 -11.81 6.15 -6.25
N VAL A 242 -12.69 5.82 -5.31
CA VAL A 242 -13.22 4.47 -5.11
C VAL A 242 -13.99 4.03 -6.35
N ASP A 243 -14.91 4.85 -6.85
CA ASP A 243 -15.70 4.52 -8.04
C ASP A 243 -14.80 4.34 -9.28
N TYR A 244 -13.78 5.18 -9.46
CA TYR A 244 -12.80 5.02 -10.53
C TYR A 244 -12.09 3.67 -10.46
N VAL A 245 -11.53 3.30 -9.30
CA VAL A 245 -10.80 2.03 -9.14
C VAL A 245 -11.71 0.83 -9.29
N LYS A 246 -12.86 0.82 -8.61
CA LYS A 246 -13.87 -0.26 -8.73
C LYS A 246 -14.32 -0.44 -10.18
N SER A 247 -14.54 0.67 -10.89
CA SER A 247 -15.02 0.63 -12.27
C SER A 247 -14.07 -0.12 -13.19
N PHE A 248 -12.75 0.08 -13.09
CA PHE A 248 -11.82 -0.57 -14.02
C PHE A 248 -11.29 -1.93 -13.54
N THR A 249 -11.21 -2.18 -12.23
CA THR A 249 -10.73 -3.47 -11.71
C THR A 249 -11.84 -4.48 -11.49
N GLY A 250 -13.04 -4.02 -11.12
CA GLY A 250 -14.09 -4.88 -10.58
C GLY A 250 -13.88 -5.26 -9.10
N PHE A 251 -12.92 -4.65 -8.40
CA PHE A 251 -12.69 -4.89 -6.98
C PHE A 251 -13.93 -4.52 -6.16
N HIS A 252 -14.20 -5.28 -5.10
CA HIS A 252 -15.32 -5.03 -4.20
C HIS A 252 -14.89 -4.29 -2.94
N GLU A 253 -15.86 -3.67 -2.28
CA GLU A 253 -15.67 -3.05 -0.97
C GLU A 253 -15.58 -4.15 0.09
N PHE A 254 -14.45 -4.18 0.80
CA PHE A 254 -14.17 -5.15 1.85
C PHE A 254 -14.55 -4.63 3.24
N ALA A 255 -14.30 -3.35 3.49
CA ALA A 255 -14.61 -2.66 4.73
C ALA A 255 -14.66 -1.15 4.49
N GLU A 256 -15.36 -0.44 5.35
CA GLU A 256 -15.36 1.02 5.38
C GLU A 256 -15.31 1.54 6.83
N PHE A 257 -14.81 2.76 6.99
CA PHE A 257 -14.70 3.46 8.25
C PHE A 257 -15.06 4.92 8.05
N THR A 258 -15.95 5.47 8.86
CA THR A 258 -16.24 6.92 8.85
C THR A 258 -15.53 7.66 9.98
N ALA A 259 -15.58 8.98 9.96
CA ALA A 259 -15.05 9.80 11.06
C ALA A 259 -15.65 9.43 12.41
N GLU A 260 -16.91 9.00 12.47
CA GLU A 260 -17.55 8.54 13.72
C GLU A 260 -16.99 7.19 14.20
N ASP A 261 -16.47 6.37 13.29
CA ASP A 261 -15.90 5.06 13.59
C ASP A 261 -14.46 5.14 14.09
N VAL A 262 -13.64 6.00 13.49
CA VAL A 262 -12.18 6.02 13.68
C VAL A 262 -11.60 7.37 14.07
N GLY A 263 -12.38 8.45 14.02
CA GLY A 263 -11.93 9.80 14.37
C GLY A 263 -11.63 9.98 15.86
N THR A 264 -10.87 11.02 16.17
CA THR A 264 -10.66 11.51 17.54
C THR A 264 -11.66 12.63 17.84
N SER A 265 -11.61 13.16 19.07
CA SER A 265 -12.33 14.40 19.39
C SER A 265 -11.80 15.64 18.65
N GLU A 266 -10.64 15.52 17.97
CA GLU A 266 -9.93 16.63 17.34
C GLU A 266 -9.85 16.52 15.81
N SER A 267 -9.79 15.31 15.23
CA SER A 267 -9.63 15.07 13.79
C SER A 267 -10.34 13.79 13.31
N GLY A 268 -10.46 13.60 11.99
CA GLY A 268 -11.08 12.41 11.42
C GLY A 268 -10.65 12.12 9.98
N LEU A 269 -11.02 10.93 9.50
CA LEU A 269 -10.92 10.50 8.12
C LEU A 269 -12.13 9.64 7.77
N ASN A 270 -12.42 9.51 6.48
CA ASN A 270 -13.22 8.41 5.95
C ASN A 270 -12.31 7.47 5.15
N SER A 271 -12.57 6.17 5.20
CA SER A 271 -11.78 5.16 4.52
C SER A 271 -12.66 4.07 3.92
N VAL A 272 -12.29 3.60 2.72
CA VAL A 272 -12.88 2.41 2.09
C VAL A 272 -11.74 1.49 1.64
N VAL A 273 -11.88 0.21 1.95
CA VAL A 273 -10.97 -0.86 1.54
C VAL A 273 -11.51 -1.54 0.30
N LEU A 274 -10.76 -1.48 -0.81
CA LEU A 274 -11.03 -2.31 -1.98
C LEU A 274 -10.22 -3.60 -1.94
N ALA A 275 -10.84 -4.69 -2.38
CA ALA A 275 -10.23 -6.01 -2.44
C ALA A 275 -10.47 -6.69 -3.80
N CYS A 276 -9.50 -7.48 -4.24
CA CYS A 276 -9.72 -8.44 -5.33
C CYS A 276 -10.59 -9.62 -4.87
N ASN A 277 -10.99 -10.50 -5.78
CA ASN A 277 -11.82 -11.67 -5.51
C ASN A 277 -11.26 -12.60 -4.42
N SER A 278 -9.95 -12.87 -4.44
CA SER A 278 -9.27 -13.67 -3.40
C SER A 278 -9.04 -12.89 -2.10
N GLU A 279 -9.27 -11.57 -2.15
CA GLU A 279 -9.05 -10.59 -1.09
C GLU A 279 -7.59 -10.50 -0.61
N MET A 280 -6.65 -11.11 -1.32
CA MET A 280 -5.22 -11.08 -1.02
C MET A 280 -4.54 -9.77 -1.46
N VAL A 281 -5.18 -8.99 -2.31
CA VAL A 281 -4.78 -7.63 -2.67
C VAL A 281 -5.79 -6.66 -2.06
N LEU A 282 -5.31 -5.86 -1.11
CA LEU A 282 -6.11 -4.91 -0.35
C LEU A 282 -5.58 -3.49 -0.56
N ILE A 283 -6.40 -2.61 -1.12
CA ILE A 283 -6.06 -1.21 -1.41
C ILE A 283 -7.07 -0.30 -0.69
N PRO A 284 -6.81 0.05 0.58
CA PRO A 284 -7.54 1.11 1.27
C PRO A 284 -7.29 2.49 0.65
N MET A 285 -8.32 3.33 0.65
CA MET A 285 -8.23 4.74 0.27
C MET A 285 -8.87 5.60 1.36
N ASN A 286 -8.22 6.71 1.70
CA ASN A 286 -8.69 7.65 2.71
C ASN A 286 -8.94 9.04 2.13
N GLU A 287 -9.93 9.75 2.66
CA GLU A 287 -10.13 11.20 2.47
C GLU A 287 -10.10 11.97 3.80
N PRO A 288 -9.74 13.26 3.78
CA PRO A 288 -9.81 14.11 4.96
C PRO A 288 -11.27 14.44 5.33
N VAL A 289 -11.55 14.53 6.62
CA VAL A 289 -12.78 15.17 7.12
C VAL A 289 -12.46 16.60 7.51
N TYR A 290 -13.21 17.55 6.93
CA TYR A 290 -13.04 18.98 7.17
C TYR A 290 -13.94 19.48 8.32
N GLY A 291 -13.60 20.65 8.87
CA GLY A 291 -14.39 21.29 9.94
C GLY A 291 -14.14 20.73 11.34
N THR A 292 -13.13 19.88 11.52
CA THR A 292 -12.67 19.36 12.81
C THR A 292 -11.78 20.37 13.55
N LYS A 293 -11.56 20.17 14.86
CA LYS A 293 -10.78 21.11 15.70
C LYS A 293 -9.32 21.23 15.27
N ARG A 294 -8.73 20.10 14.89
CA ARG A 294 -7.42 19.99 14.25
C ARG A 294 -7.60 19.62 12.80
N LYS A 295 -6.58 19.95 12.02
CA LYS A 295 -6.45 19.51 10.65
C LYS A 295 -6.34 17.98 10.60
N SER A 296 -7.06 17.36 9.66
CA SER A 296 -6.90 15.93 9.39
C SER A 296 -5.48 15.63 8.93
N GLN A 297 -4.87 14.58 9.48
CA GLN A 297 -3.58 14.06 9.03
C GLN A 297 -3.59 13.68 7.54
N ILE A 298 -4.75 13.34 6.98
CA ILE A 298 -4.90 13.09 5.54
C ILE A 298 -4.69 14.38 4.75
N GLN A 299 -5.21 15.50 5.24
CA GLN A 299 -4.97 16.81 4.63
C GLN A 299 -3.50 17.24 4.80
N THR A 300 -2.89 17.00 5.97
CA THR A 300 -1.44 17.24 6.18
C THR A 300 -0.60 16.44 5.18
N TYR A 301 -0.94 15.17 4.94
CA TYR A 301 -0.30 14.35 3.91
C TYR A 301 -0.45 14.99 2.53
N LEU A 302 -1.68 15.33 2.11
CA LEU A 302 -1.94 15.84 0.76
C LEU A 302 -1.16 17.12 0.46
N GLU A 303 -0.95 17.98 1.47
CA GLU A 303 -0.17 19.20 1.30
C GLU A 303 1.33 18.94 1.20
N HIS A 304 1.89 18.10 2.08
CA HIS A 304 3.33 17.81 2.06
C HIS A 304 3.72 16.87 0.92
N ASN A 305 2.78 16.05 0.45
CA ASN A 305 2.94 15.20 -0.73
C ASN A 305 2.61 15.93 -2.03
N GLU A 306 2.07 17.15 -1.98
CA GLU A 306 1.58 17.88 -3.18
C GLU A 306 0.53 17.10 -3.99
N GLY A 307 -0.37 16.39 -3.29
CA GLY A 307 -1.48 15.65 -3.89
C GLY A 307 -1.63 14.23 -3.38
N ALA A 308 -2.48 13.46 -4.07
CA ALA A 308 -2.77 12.07 -3.74
C ALA A 308 -1.55 11.15 -3.89
N GLY A 309 -1.47 10.10 -3.07
CA GLY A 309 -0.34 9.17 -3.06
C GLY A 309 -0.49 8.06 -2.04
N VAL A 310 0.49 7.15 -1.99
CA VAL A 310 0.54 6.09 -0.97
C VAL A 310 0.96 6.67 0.38
N GLN A 311 0.10 6.49 1.38
CA GLN A 311 0.34 6.91 2.75
C GLN A 311 1.13 5.86 3.53
N HIS A 312 0.71 4.60 3.49
CA HIS A 312 1.43 3.55 4.20
C HIS A 312 1.33 2.20 3.54
N LEU A 313 2.29 1.35 3.90
CA LEU A 313 2.37 -0.05 3.51
C LEU A 313 2.39 -0.89 4.76
N ALA A 314 1.43 -1.81 4.88
CA ALA A 314 1.36 -2.73 6.00
C ALA A 314 2.06 -4.04 5.68
N LEU A 315 3.09 -4.36 6.45
CA LEU A 315 3.98 -5.49 6.22
C LEU A 315 3.66 -6.58 7.24
N ALA A 316 3.18 -7.72 6.76
CA ALA A 316 2.86 -8.84 7.62
C ALA A 316 4.14 -9.56 8.04
N SER A 317 4.29 -9.76 9.35
CA SER A 317 5.32 -10.57 9.98
C SER A 317 4.76 -11.90 10.48
N GLU A 318 5.59 -12.93 10.44
CA GLU A 318 5.29 -14.22 11.08
C GLU A 318 5.50 -14.19 12.60
N ASP A 319 6.34 -13.28 13.09
CA ASP A 319 6.64 -13.04 14.51
C ASP A 319 6.98 -11.55 14.69
N ILE A 320 5.93 -10.74 14.93
CA ILE A 320 6.03 -9.28 15.10
C ILE A 320 6.92 -8.92 16.29
N PHE A 321 6.96 -9.74 17.34
CA PHE A 321 7.80 -9.49 18.50
C PHE A 321 9.28 -9.57 18.12
N ARG A 322 9.69 -10.64 17.42
CA ARG A 322 11.06 -10.75 16.89
C ARG A 322 11.36 -9.62 15.92
N THR A 323 10.46 -9.35 14.97
CA THR A 323 10.64 -8.29 13.98
C THR A 323 10.90 -6.94 14.65
N LEU A 324 10.08 -6.56 15.63
CA LEU A 324 10.23 -5.26 16.30
C LEU A 324 11.43 -5.19 17.23
N ARG A 325 11.81 -6.27 17.91
CA ARG A 325 13.07 -6.31 18.66
C ARG A 325 14.26 -6.02 17.73
N GLU A 326 14.28 -6.59 16.54
CA GLU A 326 15.36 -6.34 15.57
C GLU A 326 15.29 -4.95 14.95
N MET A 327 14.11 -4.47 14.54
CA MET A 327 13.98 -3.12 13.99
C MET A 327 14.35 -2.04 15.01
N ARG A 328 13.88 -2.15 16.26
CA ARG A 328 14.15 -1.17 17.32
C ARG A 328 15.62 -1.09 17.71
N LYS A 329 16.37 -2.21 17.68
CA LYS A 329 17.83 -2.21 17.88
C LYS A 329 18.57 -1.31 16.88
N ARG A 330 17.97 -1.04 15.72
CA ARG A 330 18.59 -0.32 14.60
C ARG A 330 18.10 1.10 14.45
N SER A 331 17.02 1.50 15.14
CA SER A 331 16.44 2.85 15.06
C SER A 331 17.48 3.95 15.25
N GLY A 332 18.33 3.84 16.28
CA GLY A 332 19.36 4.84 16.59
C GLY A 332 20.60 4.83 15.69
N VAL A 333 20.69 3.88 14.75
CA VAL A 333 21.86 3.68 13.87
C VAL A 333 21.43 3.52 12.40
N GLY A 334 20.47 4.35 11.97
CA GLY A 334 20.04 4.45 10.57
C GLY A 334 18.84 3.58 10.19
N GLY A 335 18.22 2.87 11.14
CA GLY A 335 16.95 2.16 10.95
C GLY A 335 15.73 3.08 10.97
N PHE A 336 14.56 2.50 11.26
CA PHE A 336 13.31 3.23 11.37
C PHE A 336 12.92 3.46 12.83
N GLU A 337 12.36 4.63 13.11
CA GLU A 337 11.76 4.96 14.39
C GLU A 337 10.27 4.63 14.38
N PHE A 338 9.71 4.40 15.56
CA PHE A 338 8.29 4.08 15.74
C PHE A 338 7.55 5.22 16.39
N MET A 339 6.23 5.24 16.19
CA MET A 339 5.34 6.16 16.88
C MET A 339 5.44 5.96 18.41
N PRO A 340 5.14 7.01 19.21
CA PRO A 340 5.13 6.90 20.66
C PRO A 340 4.21 5.77 21.13
N SER A 341 4.69 4.98 22.08
CA SER A 341 3.89 3.92 22.68
C SER A 341 2.67 4.49 23.40
N PRO A 342 1.51 3.83 23.33
CA PRO A 342 0.35 4.14 24.16
C PRO A 342 0.69 4.17 25.66
N PRO A 343 -0.11 4.87 26.47
CA PRO A 343 0.08 4.89 27.92
C PRO A 343 -0.12 3.49 28.54
N PRO A 344 0.50 3.19 29.70
CA PRO A 344 0.32 1.90 30.40
C PRO A 344 -1.14 1.52 30.70
N THR A 345 -2.05 2.49 30.77
CA THR A 345 -3.50 2.27 30.88
C THR A 345 -4.06 1.45 29.72
N TYR A 346 -3.54 1.65 28.50
CA TYR A 346 -3.95 0.91 27.31
C TYR A 346 -3.69 -0.60 27.48
N TYR A 347 -2.49 -0.97 27.92
CA TYR A 347 -2.07 -2.36 28.11
C TYR A 347 -2.74 -3.05 29.29
N ARG A 348 -3.01 -2.31 30.38
CA ARG A 348 -3.84 -2.83 31.49
C ARG A 348 -5.24 -3.24 31.02
N ASN A 349 -5.83 -2.48 30.10
CA ASN A 349 -7.13 -2.79 29.49
C ASN A 349 -7.03 -3.83 28.36
N LEU A 350 -5.83 -4.20 27.92
CA LEU A 350 -5.63 -5.18 26.86
C LEU A 350 -5.90 -6.60 27.35
N LYS A 351 -5.60 -6.89 28.63
CA LYS A 351 -5.90 -8.18 29.26
C LYS A 351 -7.38 -8.55 29.21
N SER A 352 -8.29 -7.59 29.36
CA SER A 352 -9.73 -7.85 29.23
C SER A 352 -10.21 -8.00 27.78
N ARG A 353 -9.46 -7.51 26.79
CA ARG A 353 -9.81 -7.58 25.36
C ARG A 353 -9.25 -8.81 24.65
N ALA A 354 -8.02 -9.20 24.98
CA ALA A 354 -7.25 -10.22 24.26
C ALA A 354 -6.48 -11.20 25.16
N GLY A 355 -6.77 -11.25 26.47
CA GLY A 355 -6.05 -12.12 27.41
C GLY A 355 -6.30 -13.62 27.26
N ASP A 356 -7.27 -14.02 26.44
CA ASP A 356 -7.52 -15.40 26.01
C ASP A 356 -6.72 -15.79 24.75
N VAL A 357 -6.13 -14.82 24.05
CA VAL A 357 -5.29 -15.03 22.85
C VAL A 357 -3.81 -14.75 23.14
N LEU A 358 -3.52 -13.73 23.96
CA LEU A 358 -2.18 -13.31 24.33
C LEU A 358 -1.90 -13.67 25.80
N SER A 359 -0.75 -14.29 26.06
CA SER A 359 -0.28 -14.53 27.43
C SER A 359 0.10 -13.23 28.13
N ASP A 360 0.20 -13.25 29.46
CA ASP A 360 0.63 -12.08 30.24
C ASP A 360 2.03 -11.61 29.83
N GLU A 361 2.94 -12.52 29.47
CA GLU A 361 4.26 -12.21 28.94
C GLU A 361 4.18 -11.51 27.58
N GLN A 362 3.31 -11.98 26.67
CA GLN A 362 3.11 -11.36 25.36
C GLN A 362 2.47 -9.97 25.48
N ILE A 363 1.54 -9.78 26.42
CA ILE A 363 0.95 -8.45 26.71
C ILE A 363 2.03 -7.50 27.22
N LYS A 364 2.90 -7.95 28.12
CA LYS A 364 4.04 -7.17 28.60
C LYS A 364 4.99 -6.81 27.45
N GLU A 365 5.26 -7.76 26.57
CA GLU A 365 6.10 -7.51 25.39
C GLU A 365 5.44 -6.53 24.41
N CYS A 366 4.12 -6.55 24.26
CA CYS A 366 3.38 -5.51 23.54
C CYS A 366 3.62 -4.13 24.15
N GLU A 367 3.58 -4.01 25.49
CA GLU A 367 3.85 -2.74 26.19
C GLU A 367 5.28 -2.25 25.95
N GLU A 368 6.28 -3.12 26.12
CA GLU A 368 7.69 -2.79 25.93
C GLU A 368 8.00 -2.38 24.48
N LEU A 369 7.37 -3.02 23.50
CA LEU A 369 7.59 -2.75 22.07
C LEU A 369 6.63 -1.72 21.49
N GLY A 370 5.65 -1.23 22.24
CA GLY A 370 4.67 -0.25 21.77
C GLY A 370 3.65 -0.81 20.78
N ILE A 371 3.32 -2.10 20.85
CA ILE A 371 2.42 -2.79 19.91
C ILE A 371 0.96 -2.51 20.28
N LEU A 372 0.19 -2.08 19.29
CA LEU A 372 -1.25 -1.94 19.38
C LEU A 372 -1.93 -3.29 19.08
N VAL A 373 -2.96 -3.64 19.84
CA VAL A 373 -3.73 -4.87 19.65
C VAL A 373 -5.20 -4.55 19.49
N ASP A 374 -5.75 -4.95 18.35
CA ASP A 374 -7.18 -4.93 18.09
C ASP A 374 -7.71 -6.36 17.94
N ARG A 375 -9.01 -6.51 18.14
CA ARG A 375 -9.68 -7.79 18.01
C ARG A 375 -11.08 -7.62 17.43
N ASP A 376 -11.39 -8.45 16.45
CA ASP A 376 -12.74 -8.63 15.96
C ASP A 376 -13.26 -10.04 16.30
N ASP A 377 -14.47 -10.33 15.83
CA ASP A 377 -15.17 -11.60 16.00
C ASP A 377 -14.49 -12.79 15.27
N GLN A 378 -13.50 -12.55 14.41
CA GLN A 378 -12.81 -13.58 13.62
C GLN A 378 -11.35 -13.79 14.05
N GLY A 379 -10.67 -12.77 14.55
CA GLY A 379 -9.25 -12.85 14.92
C GLY A 379 -8.70 -11.63 15.66
N THR A 380 -7.41 -11.69 15.92
CA THR A 380 -6.66 -10.64 16.64
C THR A 380 -5.60 -10.04 15.71
N LEU A 381 -5.48 -8.73 15.72
CA LEU A 381 -4.52 -7.96 14.94
C LEU A 381 -3.53 -7.26 15.88
N LEU A 382 -2.25 -7.60 15.76
CA LEU A 382 -1.15 -6.87 16.35
C LEU A 382 -0.59 -5.93 15.28
N GLN A 383 -0.36 -4.67 15.63
CA GLN A 383 0.13 -3.67 14.69
C GLN A 383 1.00 -2.61 15.37
N ILE A 384 1.88 -1.97 14.61
CA ILE A 384 2.61 -0.79 15.02
C ILE A 384 3.03 0.04 13.81
N PHE A 385 3.14 1.35 14.00
CA PHE A 385 3.46 2.29 12.93
C PHE A 385 4.83 2.91 13.13
N THR A 386 5.60 3.00 12.05
CA THR A 386 6.82 3.79 12.02
C THR A 386 6.47 5.28 12.03
N LYS A 387 7.43 6.12 12.42
CA LYS A 387 7.46 7.52 11.96
C LYS A 387 7.61 7.55 10.42
N PRO A 388 7.43 8.72 9.77
CA PRO A 388 7.69 8.83 8.33
C PRO A 388 9.06 8.28 7.94
N VAL A 389 9.11 7.53 6.82
CA VAL A 389 10.34 6.87 6.36
C VAL A 389 11.22 7.76 5.50
N GLY A 390 10.69 8.90 5.04
CA GLY A 390 11.44 9.98 4.40
C GLY A 390 11.44 11.25 5.25
N ASP A 391 11.81 12.37 4.63
CA ASP A 391 11.91 13.67 5.31
C ASP A 391 10.54 14.30 5.60
N ARG A 392 9.56 14.03 4.74
CA ARG A 392 8.22 14.64 4.81
C ARG A 392 7.28 13.81 5.67
N PRO A 393 6.26 14.41 6.32
CA PRO A 393 5.23 13.68 7.06
C PRO A 393 4.22 13.02 6.12
N THR A 394 4.72 12.19 5.21
CA THR A 394 3.93 11.54 4.15
C THR A 394 3.92 10.03 4.35
N ILE A 395 4.84 9.31 3.72
CA ILE A 395 4.85 7.85 3.73
C ILE A 395 5.43 7.28 5.03
N PHE A 396 4.75 6.29 5.62
CA PHE A 396 5.23 5.49 6.75
C PHE A 396 4.95 4.00 6.53
N ILE A 397 5.46 3.15 7.42
CA ILE A 397 5.29 1.70 7.37
C ILE A 397 4.50 1.24 8.59
N GLU A 398 3.59 0.29 8.36
CA GLU A 398 2.93 -0.46 9.42
C GLU A 398 3.53 -1.87 9.44
N ILE A 399 3.86 -2.39 10.63
CA ILE A 399 4.23 -3.80 10.81
C ILE A 399 3.06 -4.48 11.52
N ILE A 400 2.56 -5.57 10.95
CA ILE A 400 1.40 -6.28 11.48
C ILE A 400 1.65 -7.77 11.67
N GLN A 401 0.86 -8.37 12.56
CA GLN A 401 0.66 -9.82 12.63
C GLN A 401 -0.81 -10.10 12.91
N ARG A 402 -1.39 -11.00 12.12
CA ARG A 402 -2.77 -11.45 12.27
C ARG A 402 -2.77 -12.83 12.94
N VAL A 403 -3.62 -13.03 13.92
CA VAL A 403 -3.78 -14.30 14.66
C VAL A 403 -5.21 -14.78 14.53
N GLY A 404 -5.38 -16.02 14.06
CA GLY A 404 -6.70 -16.62 13.80
C GLY A 404 -7.02 -16.76 12.31
N CYS A 405 -8.28 -17.07 12.02
CA CYS A 405 -8.85 -17.27 10.67
C CYS A 405 -8.08 -18.25 9.77
N MET A 406 -7.52 -19.31 10.35
CA MET A 406 -6.82 -20.34 9.59
C MET A 406 -7.84 -21.23 8.87
N VAL A 407 -7.73 -21.30 7.55
CA VAL A 407 -8.53 -22.15 6.67
C VAL A 407 -7.60 -23.15 5.98
N LYS A 408 -8.12 -24.32 5.64
CA LYS A 408 -7.42 -25.26 4.74
C LYS A 408 -8.01 -25.08 3.36
N ASP A 409 -7.15 -24.93 2.36
CA ASP A 409 -7.59 -25.03 0.97
C ASP A 409 -7.89 -26.48 0.57
N ASP A 410 -8.40 -26.67 -0.65
CA ASP A 410 -8.78 -27.98 -1.19
C ASP A 410 -7.58 -28.96 -1.28
N GLU A 411 -6.35 -28.44 -1.25
CA GLU A 411 -5.10 -29.20 -1.26
C GLU A 411 -4.57 -29.49 0.16
N GLY A 412 -5.29 -29.04 1.20
CA GLY A 412 -4.97 -29.26 2.60
C GLY A 412 -3.91 -28.29 3.17
N LYS A 413 -3.46 -27.30 2.40
CA LYS A 413 -2.52 -26.28 2.85
C LYS A 413 -3.25 -25.26 3.72
N VAL A 414 -2.68 -24.98 4.88
CA VAL A 414 -3.25 -24.05 5.85
C VAL A 414 -2.90 -22.62 5.42
N GLN A 415 -3.92 -21.81 5.17
CA GLN A 415 -3.78 -20.41 4.82
C GLN A 415 -4.57 -19.53 5.81
N GLN A 416 -4.11 -18.31 6.03
CA GLN A 416 -4.86 -17.34 6.82
C GLN A 416 -5.79 -16.55 5.91
N LYS A 417 -7.08 -16.49 6.26
CA LYS A 417 -8.05 -15.67 5.53
C LYS A 417 -7.60 -14.20 5.50
N ALA A 418 -7.69 -13.57 4.34
CA ALA A 418 -7.35 -12.17 4.17
C ALA A 418 -8.17 -11.25 5.11
N GLY A 419 -7.50 -10.23 5.65
CA GLY A 419 -8.10 -9.26 6.58
C GLY A 419 -8.53 -9.83 7.92
N CYS A 420 -8.04 -10.99 8.34
CA CYS A 420 -8.32 -11.58 9.66
C CYS A 420 -7.99 -10.61 10.82
N GLY A 421 -8.94 -10.30 11.69
CA GLY A 421 -8.75 -9.31 12.76
C GLY A 421 -8.99 -7.86 12.32
N GLY A 422 -9.52 -7.65 11.11
CA GLY A 422 -9.92 -6.34 10.58
C GLY A 422 -8.74 -5.44 10.21
N PHE A 423 -8.92 -4.12 10.29
CA PHE A 423 -7.87 -3.13 9.99
C PHE A 423 -7.49 -2.31 11.22
N GLY A 424 -7.80 -2.78 12.43
CA GLY A 424 -7.45 -2.05 13.64
C GLY A 424 -8.40 -0.91 13.95
N LYS A 425 -9.71 -1.04 13.69
CA LYS A 425 -10.70 -0.01 14.02
C LYS A 425 -10.52 0.54 15.44
N GLY A 426 -10.37 -0.35 16.42
CA GLY A 426 -10.16 0.02 17.81
C GLY A 426 -8.81 0.70 18.07
N ASN A 427 -7.82 0.45 17.22
CA ASN A 427 -6.48 1.04 17.28
C ASN A 427 -6.36 2.37 16.55
N PHE A 428 -7.18 2.65 15.53
CA PHE A 428 -7.13 3.92 14.80
C PHE A 428 -7.25 5.12 15.73
N SER A 429 -8.17 5.09 16.69
CA SER A 429 -8.31 6.17 17.68
C SER A 429 -7.04 6.39 18.50
N GLU A 430 -6.35 5.31 18.90
CA GLU A 430 -5.09 5.42 19.65
C GLU A 430 -3.92 5.84 18.76
N LEU A 431 -3.85 5.34 17.52
CA LEU A 431 -2.87 5.79 16.54
C LEU A 431 -2.99 7.29 16.29
N PHE A 432 -4.20 7.81 16.08
CA PHE A 432 -4.41 9.22 15.85
C PHE A 432 -4.02 10.06 17.05
N LYS A 433 -4.31 9.62 18.27
CA LYS A 433 -3.81 10.30 19.48
C LYS A 433 -2.29 10.35 19.49
N SER A 434 -1.60 9.26 19.16
CA SER A 434 -0.13 9.24 19.08
C SER A 434 0.42 10.15 17.98
N ILE A 435 -0.24 10.24 16.82
CA ILE A 435 0.12 11.17 15.73
C ILE A 435 -0.11 12.62 16.17
N GLU A 436 -1.29 12.93 16.70
CA GLU A 436 -1.65 14.27 17.17
C GLU A 436 -0.70 14.74 18.29
N GLU A 437 -0.32 13.85 19.21
CA GLU A 437 0.66 14.15 20.25
C GLU A 437 2.05 14.41 19.66
N TYR A 438 2.47 13.61 18.68
CA TYR A 438 3.72 13.85 17.97
C TYR A 438 3.71 15.20 17.22
N GLU A 439 2.64 15.53 16.49
CA GLU A 439 2.46 16.81 15.82
C GLU A 439 2.49 17.99 16.80
N LYS A 440 1.82 17.87 17.97
CA LYS A 440 1.89 18.87 19.05
C LYS A 440 3.33 19.16 19.47
N THR A 441 4.19 18.12 19.54
CA THR A 441 5.61 18.33 19.87
C THR A 441 6.39 19.07 18.79
N LEU A 442 5.99 18.97 17.52
CA LEU A 442 6.59 19.68 16.40
C LEU A 442 6.12 21.15 16.34
N GLU A 443 4.81 21.38 16.50
CA GLU A 443 4.19 22.72 16.50
C GLU A 443 4.73 23.61 17.64
N ALA A 444 4.88 23.05 18.84
CA ALA A 444 5.39 23.76 20.01
C ALA A 444 6.83 24.29 19.81
N ARG A 445 7.62 23.61 18.97
CA ARG A 445 8.99 24.02 18.63
C ARG A 445 9.03 25.11 17.55
N SER A 446 8.06 25.10 16.63
CA SER A 446 7.92 26.15 15.61
C SER A 446 7.48 27.48 16.22
N THR A 447 6.57 27.45 17.20
CA THR A 447 6.08 28.66 17.89
C THR A 447 7.12 29.30 18.81
N THR A 448 8.03 28.51 19.40
CA THR A 448 9.16 29.04 20.19
C THR A 448 10.30 29.60 19.33
N ALA A 449 10.37 29.26 18.04
CA ALA A 449 11.34 29.85 17.11
C ALA A 449 10.82 31.14 16.44
N ALA A 450 9.51 31.38 16.50
CA ALA A 450 8.83 32.56 15.93
C ALA A 450 8.54 33.67 16.97
N ALA A 451 8.87 33.44 18.24
CA ALA A 451 8.82 34.40 19.34
C ALA A 451 10.24 34.77 19.76
#